data_AF-A0A6B2LPI0-F1
#
_entry.id   AF-A0A6B2LPI0-F1
#
_cell.length_a   1.000
_cell.length_b   1.000
_cell.length_c   1.000
_cell.angle_alpha   90.00
_cell.angle_beta   90.00
_cell.angle_gamma   90.00
#
_symmetry.space_group_name_H-M   'P 1'
#
loop_
_entity.id
_entity.type
_entity.pdbx_description
1 polymer ?
#
loop_
_entity_poly.entity_id
_entity_poly.type
_entity_poly.pdbx_seq_one_letter_code
_entity_poly.pdbx_strand_id
1 'polypeptide(L)'
;MSTLDLRHNLLSGTVSFNYSDTLIALYLTDNLLTGTIPPFVGNIIGLYELGLNDNRLGGTIPDTIGSLINLEELYLDNIYLLVLFLKPCINSLCLLHYI
;
A
#
# COMPACT_ATOMS: atom_id res chain seq x y z
N MET A 1 11.90 -13.93 -6.31
CA MET A 1 11.37 -13.05 -5.26
C MET A 1 11.88 -11.66 -5.55
N SER A 2 11.00 -10.75 -5.94
CA SER A 2 11.36 -9.37 -6.31
C SER A 2 10.84 -8.41 -5.24
N THR A 3 11.74 -7.60 -4.68
CA THR A 3 11.42 -6.56 -3.70
C THR A 3 11.77 -5.21 -4.29
N LEU A 4 10.86 -4.24 -4.19
CA LEU A 4 11.11 -2.84 -4.52
C LEU A 4 11.13 -2.05 -3.21
N ASP A 5 12.34 -1.68 -2.78
CA ASP A 5 12.56 -0.89 -1.57
C ASP A 5 13.01 0.52 -1.93
N LEU A 6 12.15 1.50 -1.63
CA LEU A 6 12.38 2.92 -1.87
C LEU A 6 12.16 3.73 -0.58
N ARG A 7 12.32 3.10 0.59
CA ARG A 7 12.11 3.76 1.88
C ARG A 7 13.10 4.90 2.12
N HIS A 8 12.70 5.88 2.92
CA HIS A 8 13.57 6.97 3.37
C HIS A 8 14.15 7.78 2.20
N ASN A 9 13.29 8.17 1.26
CA ASN A 9 13.66 8.98 0.12
C ASN A 9 12.86 10.30 0.07
N LEU A 10 13.15 11.13 -0.92
CA LEU A 10 12.45 12.39 -1.16
C LEU A 10 11.45 12.26 -2.33
N LEU A 11 10.92 11.06 -2.59
CA LEU A 11 9.97 10.85 -3.67
C LEU A 11 8.72 11.68 -3.41
N SER A 12 8.27 12.41 -4.42
CA SER A 12 7.11 13.30 -4.34
C SER A 12 6.22 13.11 -5.56
N GLY A 13 5.04 13.74 -5.54
CA GLY A 13 4.00 13.48 -6.53
C GLY A 13 3.17 12.25 -6.17
N THR A 14 2.56 11.62 -7.17
CA THR A 14 1.66 10.46 -6.97
C THR A 14 2.38 9.14 -7.13
N VAL A 15 1.86 8.08 -6.52
CA VAL A 15 2.34 6.72 -6.73
C VAL A 15 2.11 6.29 -8.19
N SER A 16 3.18 6.19 -8.97
CA SER A 16 3.12 5.74 -10.37
C SER A 16 4.44 5.07 -10.75
N PHE A 17 4.38 3.78 -11.06
CA PHE A 17 5.53 2.99 -11.48
C PHE A 17 5.09 1.78 -12.29
N ASN A 18 5.97 1.29 -13.16
CA ASN A 18 5.78 0.00 -13.81
C ASN A 18 6.12 -1.10 -12.80
N TYR A 19 5.22 -2.07 -12.64
CA TYR A 19 5.40 -3.19 -11.73
C TYR A 19 5.53 -4.50 -12.49
N SER A 20 6.09 -5.51 -11.83
CA SER A 20 6.18 -6.88 -12.31
C SER A 20 5.20 -7.73 -11.52
N ASP A 21 4.57 -8.72 -12.16
CA ASP A 21 3.69 -9.69 -11.51
C ASP A 21 4.44 -10.59 -10.49
N THR A 22 5.77 -10.53 -10.49
CA THR A 22 6.66 -11.27 -9.57
C THR A 22 7.05 -10.48 -8.32
N LEU A 23 6.53 -9.25 -8.16
CA LEU A 23 6.81 -8.41 -7.00
C LEU A 23 6.13 -8.97 -5.74
N ILE A 24 6.93 -9.16 -4.69
CA ILE A 24 6.48 -9.70 -3.40
C ILE A 24 6.44 -8.66 -2.29
N ALA A 25 7.26 -7.62 -2.38
CA ALA A 25 7.33 -6.59 -1.36
C ALA A 25 7.52 -5.22 -2.02
N LEU A 26 6.73 -4.25 -1.59
CA LEU A 26 6.78 -2.86 -2.04
C LEU A 26 6.86 -1.95 -0.82
N TYR A 27 7.97 -1.24 -0.70
CA TYR A 27 8.18 -0.30 0.39
C TYR A 27 8.40 1.11 -0.13
N LEU A 28 7.45 1.99 0.16
CA LEU A 28 7.48 3.43 -0.14
C LEU A 28 7.49 4.28 1.15
N THR A 29 7.71 3.65 2.31
CA THR A 29 7.73 4.29 3.63
C THR A 29 8.64 5.52 3.68
N ASP A 30 8.24 6.53 4.43
CA ASP A 30 9.04 7.74 4.68
C ASP A 30 9.48 8.42 3.36
N ASN A 31 8.46 8.96 2.68
CA ASN A 31 8.61 9.74 1.46
C ASN A 31 7.64 10.94 1.50
N LEU A 32 7.65 11.74 0.43
CA LEU A 32 6.78 12.92 0.27
C LEU A 32 5.63 12.65 -0.72
N LEU A 33 5.22 11.39 -0.90
CA LEU A 33 4.19 11.02 -1.86
C LEU A 33 2.83 11.60 -1.45
N THR A 34 2.04 12.01 -2.43
CA THR A 34 0.77 12.74 -2.29
C THR A 34 -0.31 12.09 -3.17
N GLY A 35 -1.56 12.53 -3.01
CA GLY A 35 -2.69 11.98 -3.78
C GLY A 35 -3.23 10.68 -3.16
N THR A 36 -3.87 9.83 -3.96
CA THR A 36 -4.52 8.60 -3.48
C THR A 36 -3.65 7.36 -3.72
N ILE A 37 -3.94 6.27 -3.00
CA ILE A 37 -3.40 4.95 -3.33
C ILE A 37 -4.01 4.51 -4.67
N PRO A 38 -3.22 4.24 -5.71
CA PRO A 38 -3.74 3.86 -7.01
C PRO A 38 -4.38 2.47 -6.99
N PRO A 39 -5.48 2.22 -7.74
CA PRO A 39 -6.13 0.92 -7.78
C PRO A 39 -5.23 -0.22 -8.28
N PHE A 40 -4.23 0.09 -9.13
CA PHE A 40 -3.31 -0.92 -9.66
C PHE A 40 -2.48 -1.61 -8.59
N VAL A 41 -2.29 -0.99 -7.41
CA VAL A 41 -1.57 -1.62 -6.29
C VAL A 41 -2.27 -2.93 -5.89
N GLY A 42 -3.60 -2.95 -5.94
CA GLY A 42 -4.42 -4.14 -5.70
C GLY A 42 -4.32 -5.24 -6.78
N ASN A 43 -3.73 -4.94 -7.95
CA ASN A 43 -3.56 -5.91 -9.03
C ASN A 43 -2.25 -6.70 -8.91
N ILE A 44 -1.37 -6.35 -7.97
CA ILE A 44 -0.09 -7.03 -7.76
C ILE A 44 -0.35 -8.23 -6.85
N ILE A 45 -1.02 -9.26 -7.36
CA ILE A 45 -1.52 -10.39 -6.56
C ILE A 45 -0.43 -11.18 -5.81
N GLY A 46 0.83 -11.06 -6.23
CA GLY A 46 1.98 -11.70 -5.59
C GLY A 46 2.52 -10.97 -4.35
N LEU A 47 1.95 -9.81 -3.98
CA LEU A 47 2.43 -8.98 -2.88
C LEU A 47 2.11 -9.61 -1.52
N TYR A 48 3.16 -9.73 -0.69
CA TYR A 48 3.13 -10.15 0.70
C TYR A 48 3.27 -8.97 1.66
N GLU A 49 4.09 -7.97 1.31
CA GLU A 49 4.41 -6.83 2.19
C GLU A 49 4.21 -5.49 1.47
N LEU A 50 3.34 -4.63 1.98
CA LEU A 50 3.06 -3.30 1.44
C LEU A 50 3.30 -2.21 2.48
N GLY A 51 4.32 -1.38 2.29
CA GLY A 51 4.59 -0.21 3.13
C GLY A 51 4.31 1.11 2.41
N LEU A 52 3.31 1.87 2.87
CA LEU A 52 2.97 3.20 2.36
C LEU A 52 2.96 4.26 3.48
N ASN A 53 3.30 3.88 4.71
CA ASN A 53 3.31 4.73 5.89
C ASN A 53 4.28 5.92 5.76
N ASP A 54 4.09 6.92 6.61
CA ASP A 54 4.94 8.13 6.65
C ASP A 54 5.04 8.80 5.27
N ASN A 55 3.87 9.04 4.67
CA ASN A 55 3.70 9.77 3.41
C ASN A 55 2.57 10.79 3.54
N ARG A 56 2.39 11.62 2.52
CA ARG A 56 1.28 12.59 2.43
C ARG A 56 0.12 12.05 1.57
N LEU A 57 -0.01 10.73 1.48
CA LEU A 57 -1.10 10.05 0.78
C LEU A 57 -2.42 10.33 1.53
N GLY A 58 -3.51 10.46 0.79
CA GLY A 58 -4.84 10.72 1.34
C GLY A 58 -5.96 10.17 0.44
N GLY A 59 -7.18 10.64 0.65
CA GLY A 59 -8.36 10.10 -0.03
C GLY A 59 -8.80 8.75 0.56
N THR A 60 -9.25 7.83 -0.29
CA THR A 60 -9.78 6.52 0.12
C THR A 60 -8.83 5.39 -0.25
N ILE A 61 -8.80 4.33 0.55
CA ILE A 61 -8.17 3.05 0.16
C ILE A 61 -9.00 2.46 -0.98
N PRO A 62 -8.40 2.09 -2.12
CA PRO A 62 -9.15 1.50 -3.22
C PRO A 62 -9.60 0.09 -2.84
N ASP A 63 -10.83 -0.28 -3.21
CA ASP A 63 -11.41 -1.60 -2.94
C ASP A 63 -10.57 -2.75 -3.52
N THR A 64 -9.74 -2.47 -4.55
CA THR A 64 -8.81 -3.42 -5.15
C THR A 64 -7.75 -3.93 -4.18
N ILE A 65 -7.47 -3.23 -3.07
CA ILE A 65 -6.60 -3.77 -2.00
C ILE A 65 -7.13 -5.10 -1.46
N GLY A 66 -8.45 -5.33 -1.50
CA GLY A 66 -9.03 -6.62 -1.13
C GLY A 66 -8.75 -7.77 -2.08
N SER A 67 -8.13 -7.51 -3.23
CA SER A 67 -7.65 -8.53 -4.17
C SER A 67 -6.25 -9.04 -3.83
N LEU A 68 -5.55 -8.42 -2.87
CA LEU A 68 -4.23 -8.84 -2.40
C LEU A 68 -4.34 -10.02 -1.43
N ILE A 69 -4.71 -11.19 -1.97
CA ILE A 69 -5.00 -12.40 -1.20
C ILE A 69 -3.78 -12.97 -0.44
N ASN A 70 -2.56 -12.63 -0.87
CA ASN A 70 -1.31 -13.08 -0.26
C ASN A 70 -0.70 -12.03 0.68
N LEU A 71 -1.35 -10.87 0.86
CA LEU A 71 -0.78 -9.80 1.68
C LEU A 71 -0.83 -10.20 3.16
N GLU A 72 0.35 -10.24 3.77
CA GLU A 72 0.56 -10.58 5.18
C GLU A 72 0.89 -9.34 6.01
N GLU A 73 1.51 -8.32 5.41
CA GLU A 73 1.90 -7.08 6.09
C GLU A 73 1.46 -5.84 5.29
N LEU A 74 0.80 -4.90 5.97
CA LEU A 74 0.27 -3.66 5.40
C LEU A 74 0.50 -2.51 6.38
N TYR A 75 1.43 -1.62 6.04
CA TYR A 75 1.77 -0.45 6.82
C TYR A 75 1.16 0.81 6.20
N LEU A 76 0.19 1.41 6.90
CA LEU A 76 -0.57 2.58 6.45
C LEU A 76 -0.56 3.73 7.47
N ASP A 77 0.33 3.69 8.44
CA ASP A 77 0.37 4.68 9.53
C ASP A 77 0.88 6.04 9.03
N ASN A 78 0.47 7.11 9.73
CA ASN A 78 0.87 8.49 9.40
C ASN A 78 0.61 8.91 7.93
N ILE A 79 -0.57 8.59 7.41
CA ILE A 79 -1.10 9.11 6.13
C ILE A 79 -2.47 9.80 6.35
N TYR A 80 -2.87 10.68 5.44
CA TYR A 80 -4.09 11.50 5.52
C TYR A 80 -5.33 10.82 4.92
N LEU A 81 -5.51 9.51 5.09
CA LEU A 81 -6.67 8.81 4.57
C LEU A 81 -7.96 9.24 5.29
N LEU A 82 -9.04 9.42 4.53
CA LEU A 82 -10.36 9.64 5.11
C LEU A 82 -10.84 8.31 5.70
N VAL A 83 -11.01 8.24 7.02
CA VAL A 83 -11.32 7.03 7.83
C VAL A 83 -12.75 6.51 7.63
N LEU A 84 -13.22 6.44 6.38
CA LEU A 84 -14.46 5.79 6.02
C LEU A 84 -14.10 4.63 5.10
N PHE A 85 -14.29 3.41 5.62
CA PHE A 85 -14.11 2.11 4.96
C PHE A 85 -12.72 1.46 5.01
N LEU A 86 -12.00 1.56 6.13
CA LEU A 86 -11.55 0.28 6.70
C LEU A 86 -12.83 -0.44 7.14
N LYS A 87 -13.54 -1.05 6.18
CA LYS A 87 -14.55 -2.06 6.54
C LYS A 87 -13.80 -3.02 7.45
N PRO A 88 -14.34 -3.37 8.63
CA PRO A 88 -13.65 -4.25 9.58
C PRO A 88 -13.19 -5.57 8.93
N CYS A 89 -13.76 -5.93 7.78
CA CYS A 89 -13.35 -7.06 6.97
C CYS A 89 -13.22 -6.64 5.50
N ILE A 90 -12.00 -6.37 5.04
CA ILE A 90 -11.64 -6.69 3.65
C ILE A 90 -11.15 -8.15 3.68
N ASN A 91 -12.07 -9.11 3.78
CA ASN A 91 -11.77 -10.56 3.82
C ASN A 91 -10.58 -10.95 4.74
N SER A 92 -9.63 -11.77 4.26
CA SER A 92 -8.50 -12.34 5.02
C SER A 92 -7.57 -11.30 5.68
N LEU A 93 -7.70 -10.03 5.32
CA LEU A 93 -6.89 -8.91 5.83
C LEU A 93 -7.35 -8.44 7.23
N CYS A 94 -8.38 -9.06 7.82
CA CYS A 94 -8.82 -8.80 9.20
C CYS A 94 -7.77 -9.22 10.27
N LEU A 95 -6.71 -9.94 9.86
CA LEU A 95 -5.59 -10.37 10.71
C LEU A 95 -4.34 -9.50 10.58
N LEU A 96 -4.36 -8.49 9.71
CA LEU A 96 -3.25 -7.56 9.59
C LEU A 96 -3.12 -6.75 10.88
N HIS A 97 -2.01 -6.96 11.59
CA HIS A 97 -1.61 -6.06 12.65
C HIS A 97 -1.32 -4.71 12.01
N TYR A 98 -2.17 -3.72 12.29
CA TYR A 98 -1.85 -2.32 12.09
C TYR A 98 -0.71 -2.00 13.07
N ILE A 99 0.53 -1.87 12.59
CA ILE A 99 1.72 -1.51 13.39
C ILE A 99 2.33 -0.24 12.82
#